data_AF-A0A971EXA8-F1
#
_entry.id   AF-A0A971EXA8-F1
#
_cell.length_a   1.000
_cell.length_b   1.000
_cell.length_c   1.000
_cell.angle_alpha   90.00
_cell.angle_beta   90.00
_cell.angle_gamma   90.00
#
_symmetry.space_group_name_H-M   'P 1'
#
loop_
_entity.id
_entity.type
_entity.pdbx_description
1 polymer ?
#
loop_
_entity_poly.entity_id
_entity_poly.type
_entity_poly.pdbx_seq_one_letter_code
_entity_poly.pdbx_strand_id
1 'polypeptide(L)'
;TVYGNAQDATGDTMNAGEITIHGNTGDAVGYAMRGGQIYIKGDAGYRAGIHMKQYKDKVPVIVIGGTVGSFLGEYQAGGIILVLGIGHENRSVAGNFCATGMHGGVIYLRTENIPKNMPSQVSVTIANKDDLKQIDEYVSKYCEKFRYNRNSIMDSSFLVIRPNSNNPYRQLYCYS
;
A
#
# COMPACT_ATOMS: atom_id res chain seq x y z
N THR A 1 16.72 5.19 -8.53
CA THR A 1 16.51 6.16 -7.42
C THR A 1 16.30 7.55 -7.98
N VAL A 2 15.40 8.33 -7.40
CA VAL A 2 15.10 9.73 -7.75
C VAL A 2 15.30 10.58 -6.49
N TYR A 3 16.23 11.54 -6.54
CA TYR A 3 16.51 12.48 -5.44
C TYR A 3 15.63 13.73 -5.52
N GLY A 4 14.32 13.51 -5.54
CA GLY A 4 13.32 14.55 -5.73
C GLY A 4 11.92 13.95 -5.84
N ASN A 5 11.00 14.70 -6.44
CA ASN A 5 9.64 14.24 -6.69
C ASN A 5 9.56 13.43 -8.00
N ALA A 6 8.59 12.52 -8.06
CA ALA A 6 8.15 11.88 -9.28
C ALA A 6 6.74 12.38 -9.67
N GLN A 7 6.39 12.30 -10.94
CA GLN A 7 5.04 12.63 -11.41
C GLN A 7 4.09 11.43 -11.30
N ASP A 8 2.96 11.52 -11.99
CA ASP A 8 1.93 10.50 -12.05
C ASP A 8 2.42 9.19 -12.69
N ALA A 9 1.68 8.11 -12.43
CA ALA A 9 1.86 6.78 -12.99
C ALA A 9 3.27 6.20 -12.81
N THR A 10 4.01 6.66 -11.79
CA THR A 10 5.34 6.12 -11.51
C THR A 10 5.26 4.61 -11.26
N GLY A 11 6.02 3.81 -12.01
CA GLY A 11 5.97 2.36 -11.91
C GLY A 11 4.75 1.72 -12.60
N ASP A 12 4.13 2.38 -13.58
CA ASP A 12 3.09 1.80 -14.44
C ASP A 12 3.53 0.45 -15.03
N THR A 13 2.69 -0.57 -14.86
CA THR A 13 2.89 -1.97 -15.24
C THR A 13 4.20 -2.60 -14.73
N MET A 14 4.83 -2.01 -13.70
CA MET A 14 6.11 -2.49 -13.18
C MET A 14 6.03 -3.97 -12.78
N ASN A 15 7.01 -4.75 -13.20
CA ASN A 15 6.97 -6.22 -13.11
C ASN A 15 8.11 -6.80 -12.25
N ALA A 16 9.17 -6.04 -12.02
CA ALA A 16 10.33 -6.39 -11.19
C ALA A 16 11.16 -5.13 -10.92
N GLY A 17 12.19 -5.26 -10.08
CA GLY A 17 13.12 -4.17 -9.75
C GLY A 17 12.65 -3.34 -8.56
N GLU A 18 13.32 -2.21 -8.36
CA GLU A 18 13.05 -1.30 -7.25
C GLU A 18 13.09 0.17 -7.71
N ILE A 19 12.10 0.95 -7.28
CA ILE A 19 12.07 2.41 -7.43
C ILE A 19 12.13 3.03 -6.04
N THR A 20 13.03 3.99 -5.84
CA THR A 20 13.16 4.78 -4.60
C THR A 20 13.02 6.25 -4.93
N ILE A 21 12.10 6.95 -4.28
CA ILE A 21 11.77 8.37 -4.49
C ILE A 21 11.98 9.11 -3.17
N HIS A 22 12.90 10.08 -3.14
CA HIS A 22 13.23 10.84 -1.93
C HIS A 22 12.29 12.02 -1.66
N GLY A 23 11.38 12.34 -2.58
CA GLY A 23 10.29 13.31 -2.41
C GLY A 23 8.92 12.63 -2.44
N ASN A 24 7.98 13.30 -3.09
CA ASN A 24 6.59 12.85 -3.29
C ASN A 24 6.42 12.20 -4.67
N THR A 25 5.32 11.47 -4.85
CA THR A 25 4.85 11.01 -6.17
C THR A 25 3.44 11.52 -6.45
N GLY A 26 3.13 11.70 -7.73
CA GLY A 26 1.79 12.06 -8.20
C GLY A 26 0.79 10.91 -8.11
N ASP A 27 -0.26 10.99 -8.92
CA ASP A 27 -1.37 10.04 -8.94
C ASP A 27 -0.95 8.68 -9.54
N ALA A 28 -1.69 7.63 -9.19
CA ALA A 28 -1.61 6.30 -9.80
C ALA A 28 -0.23 5.64 -9.77
N VAL A 29 0.61 5.93 -8.77
CA VAL A 29 1.86 5.19 -8.55
C VAL A 29 1.59 3.68 -8.47
N GLY A 30 2.35 2.88 -9.21
CA GLY A 30 2.16 1.43 -9.31
C GLY A 30 0.90 1.01 -10.08
N TYR A 31 0.40 1.83 -11.01
CA TYR A 31 -0.71 1.46 -11.88
C TYR A 31 -0.45 0.09 -12.54
N ALA A 32 -1.39 -0.84 -12.39
CA ALA A 32 -1.31 -2.18 -12.97
C ALA A 32 0.00 -2.96 -12.67
N MET A 33 0.71 -2.60 -11.58
CA MET A 33 1.97 -3.22 -11.18
C MET A 33 1.77 -4.71 -10.83
N ARG A 34 2.70 -5.54 -11.31
CA ARG A 34 2.70 -7.01 -11.13
C ARG A 34 3.84 -7.57 -10.29
N GLY A 35 4.91 -6.81 -10.09
CA GLY A 35 6.03 -7.20 -9.24
C GLY A 35 7.03 -6.06 -9.06
N GLY A 36 7.99 -6.25 -8.17
CA GLY A 36 8.95 -5.20 -7.79
C GLY A 36 8.50 -4.40 -6.56
N GLN A 37 9.30 -3.39 -6.21
CA GLN A 37 9.09 -2.60 -4.99
C GLN A 37 9.22 -1.11 -5.28
N ILE A 38 8.28 -0.30 -4.76
CA ILE A 38 8.33 1.17 -4.86
C ILE A 38 8.38 1.74 -3.44
N TYR A 39 9.40 2.54 -3.14
CA TYR A 39 9.59 3.24 -1.87
C TYR A 39 9.52 4.74 -2.08
N ILE A 40 8.58 5.42 -1.42
CA ILE A 40 8.34 6.86 -1.53
C ILE A 40 8.54 7.47 -0.14
N LYS A 41 9.48 8.41 0.00
CA LYS A 41 9.75 9.07 1.29
C LYS A 41 8.57 9.92 1.76
N GLY A 42 7.97 10.67 0.85
CA GLY A 42 6.89 11.60 1.15
C GLY A 42 5.51 11.04 0.82
N ASP A 43 4.66 11.90 0.29
CA ASP A 43 3.26 11.59 -0.03
C ASP A 43 3.10 10.95 -1.41
N ALA A 44 1.96 10.27 -1.60
CA ALA A 44 1.47 9.81 -2.89
C ALA A 44 0.12 10.44 -3.23
N GLY A 45 -0.15 10.61 -4.52
CA GLY A 45 -1.42 11.14 -5.01
C GLY A 45 -2.61 10.18 -4.87
N TYR A 46 -3.63 10.41 -5.68
CA TYR A 46 -4.83 9.60 -5.76
C TYR A 46 -4.50 8.24 -6.41
N ARG A 47 -5.30 7.21 -6.12
CA ARG A 47 -5.26 5.92 -6.83
C ARG A 47 -3.92 5.17 -6.79
N ALA A 48 -3.10 5.39 -5.76
CA ALA A 48 -1.88 4.59 -5.59
C ALA A 48 -2.22 3.08 -5.55
N GLY A 49 -1.53 2.28 -6.36
CA GLY A 49 -1.74 0.84 -6.49
C GLY A 49 -3.02 0.44 -7.24
N ILE A 50 -3.62 1.33 -8.03
CA ILE A 50 -4.80 0.98 -8.84
C ILE A 50 -4.49 -0.19 -9.80
N HIS A 51 -5.36 -1.20 -9.82
CA HIS A 51 -5.20 -2.44 -10.58
C HIS A 51 -3.90 -3.23 -10.30
N MET A 52 -3.25 -3.04 -9.15
CA MET A 52 -2.09 -3.82 -8.72
C MET A 52 -2.46 -5.30 -8.52
N LYS A 53 -1.68 -6.22 -9.11
CA LYS A 53 -2.00 -7.66 -9.17
C LYS A 53 -0.78 -8.51 -8.86
N GLN A 54 -0.93 -9.52 -8.02
CA GLN A 54 0.11 -10.54 -7.83
C GLN A 54 -0.07 -11.68 -8.83
N TYR A 55 1.03 -12.23 -9.33
CA TYR A 55 1.00 -13.41 -10.18
C TYR A 55 2.10 -14.39 -9.78
N LYS A 56 1.70 -15.59 -9.35
CA LYS A 56 2.60 -16.63 -8.82
C LYS A 56 3.48 -16.04 -7.70
N ASP A 57 4.80 -16.12 -7.89
CA ASP A 57 5.80 -15.70 -6.91
C ASP A 57 6.09 -14.18 -6.95
N LYS A 58 5.47 -13.44 -7.88
CA LYS A 58 5.67 -12.00 -8.00
C LYS A 58 4.73 -11.23 -7.09
N VAL A 59 5.26 -10.73 -5.99
CA VAL A 59 4.55 -9.87 -5.04
C VAL A 59 4.94 -8.41 -5.29
N PRO A 60 4.06 -7.59 -5.91
CA PRO A 60 4.31 -6.16 -6.00
C PRO A 60 4.18 -5.50 -4.62
N VAL A 61 5.02 -4.51 -4.33
CA VAL A 61 5.02 -3.80 -3.04
C VAL A 61 5.14 -2.30 -3.25
N ILE A 62 4.32 -1.52 -2.55
CA ILE A 62 4.41 -0.05 -2.50
C ILE A 62 4.51 0.37 -1.03
N VAL A 63 5.53 1.15 -0.66
CA VAL A 63 5.71 1.73 0.67
C VAL A 63 5.73 3.25 0.56
N ILE A 64 4.79 3.92 1.23
CA ILE A 64 4.59 5.36 1.23
C ILE A 64 4.89 5.89 2.63
N GLY A 65 5.85 6.81 2.74
CA GLY A 65 6.28 7.38 4.01
C GLY A 65 5.28 8.36 4.62
N GLY A 66 4.72 9.22 3.80
CA GLY A 66 3.70 10.20 4.17
C GLY A 66 2.29 9.63 4.07
N THR A 67 1.39 10.44 3.54
CA THR A 67 -0.02 10.14 3.31
C THR A 67 -0.32 9.84 1.85
N VAL A 68 -1.53 9.36 1.58
CA VAL A 68 -2.01 9.07 0.24
C VAL A 68 -3.40 9.64 -0.01
N GLY A 69 -3.67 10.02 -1.26
CA GLY A 69 -4.96 10.51 -1.71
C GLY A 69 -6.09 9.46 -1.65
N SER A 70 -7.24 9.81 -2.23
CA SER A 70 -8.40 8.92 -2.29
C SER A 70 -8.16 7.73 -3.23
N PHE A 71 -8.97 6.68 -3.09
CA PHE A 71 -8.94 5.47 -3.94
C PHE A 71 -7.65 4.66 -3.87
N LEU A 72 -6.94 4.69 -2.73
CA LEU A 72 -5.81 3.79 -2.46
C LEU A 72 -6.19 2.33 -2.73
N GLY A 73 -5.40 1.62 -3.53
CA GLY A 73 -5.62 0.19 -3.82
C GLY A 73 -6.92 -0.11 -4.59
N GLU A 74 -7.43 0.85 -5.37
CA GLU A 74 -8.62 0.65 -6.20
C GLU A 74 -8.41 -0.55 -7.16
N TYR A 75 -9.32 -1.52 -7.15
CA TYR A 75 -9.22 -2.77 -7.92
C TYR A 75 -7.94 -3.58 -7.68
N GLN A 76 -7.32 -3.47 -6.49
CA GLN A 76 -6.18 -4.30 -6.11
C GLN A 76 -6.60 -5.78 -6.05
N ALA A 77 -5.81 -6.64 -6.69
CA ALA A 77 -6.01 -8.10 -6.68
C ALA A 77 -4.78 -8.88 -6.19
N GLY A 78 -3.82 -8.21 -5.54
CA GLY A 78 -2.64 -8.84 -4.98
C GLY A 78 -1.58 -7.84 -4.50
N GLY A 79 -0.51 -8.35 -3.91
CA GLY A 79 0.59 -7.51 -3.41
C GLY A 79 0.31 -6.80 -2.08
N ILE A 80 1.23 -5.92 -1.70
CA ILE A 80 1.25 -5.22 -0.41
C ILE A 80 1.35 -3.71 -0.65
N ILE A 81 0.44 -2.94 -0.07
CA ILE A 81 0.55 -1.47 -0.01
C ILE A 81 0.69 -1.07 1.46
N LEU A 82 1.70 -0.29 1.79
CA LEU A 82 2.01 0.14 3.15
C LEU A 82 2.11 1.66 3.21
N VAL A 83 1.27 2.30 4.03
CA VAL A 83 1.25 3.75 4.24
C VAL A 83 1.65 4.05 5.68
N LEU A 84 2.78 4.76 5.85
CA LEU A 84 3.39 5.00 7.15
C LEU A 84 2.92 6.32 7.79
N GLY A 85 2.42 7.31 7.05
CA GLY A 85 1.89 8.54 7.64
C GLY A 85 2.84 9.23 8.62
N ILE A 86 4.16 9.23 8.36
CA ILE A 86 5.16 9.84 9.23
C ILE A 86 4.89 11.35 9.31
N GLY A 87 4.69 11.85 10.54
CA GLY A 87 4.28 13.24 10.79
C GLY A 87 2.76 13.48 10.72
N HIS A 88 1.97 12.41 10.63
CA HIS A 88 0.51 12.45 10.51
C HIS A 88 -0.21 11.46 11.44
N GLU A 89 0.33 11.23 12.63
CA GLU A 89 -0.08 10.17 13.57
C GLU A 89 -1.53 10.31 14.07
N ASN A 90 -2.07 11.54 14.15
CA ASN A 90 -3.38 11.83 14.76
C ASN A 90 -4.53 11.90 13.74
N ARG A 91 -4.36 11.36 12.53
CA ARG A 91 -5.39 11.37 11.49
C ARG A 91 -5.35 10.11 10.63
N SER A 92 -6.35 9.95 9.78
CA SER A 92 -6.27 8.93 8.73
C SER A 92 -5.18 9.29 7.73
N VAL A 93 -4.43 8.28 7.29
CA VAL A 93 -3.27 8.45 6.40
C VAL A 93 -3.62 8.19 4.93
N ALA A 94 -4.86 7.81 4.64
CA ALA A 94 -5.40 7.60 3.30
C ALA A 94 -6.71 8.40 3.10
N GLY A 95 -6.95 8.81 1.86
CA GLY A 95 -8.19 9.51 1.48
C GLY A 95 -9.43 8.61 1.43
N ASN A 96 -10.51 9.14 0.86
CA ASN A 96 -11.80 8.45 0.78
C ASN A 96 -11.74 7.22 -0.14
N PHE A 97 -12.68 6.30 0.04
CA PHE A 97 -12.91 5.17 -0.89
C PHE A 97 -11.69 4.23 -1.03
N CYS A 98 -10.85 4.17 0.01
CA CYS A 98 -9.73 3.24 0.11
C CYS A 98 -10.21 1.80 -0.11
N ALA A 99 -9.49 1.03 -0.93
CA ALA A 99 -9.74 -0.36 -1.29
C ALA A 99 -11.05 -0.61 -2.07
N THR A 100 -11.57 0.40 -2.79
CA THR A 100 -12.71 0.22 -3.69
C THR A 100 -12.43 -0.85 -4.74
N GLY A 101 -13.31 -1.85 -4.83
CA GLY A 101 -13.14 -2.95 -5.79
C GLY A 101 -11.98 -3.91 -5.48
N MET A 102 -11.42 -3.89 -4.26
CA MET A 102 -10.36 -4.81 -3.86
C MET A 102 -10.83 -6.27 -3.90
N HIS A 103 -10.06 -7.12 -4.57
CA HIS A 103 -10.30 -8.57 -4.72
C HIS A 103 -9.18 -9.44 -4.13
N GLY A 104 -8.02 -8.84 -3.83
CA GLY A 104 -6.84 -9.56 -3.31
C GLY A 104 -5.76 -8.61 -2.80
N GLY A 105 -4.72 -9.18 -2.21
CA GLY A 105 -3.64 -8.40 -1.59
C GLY A 105 -3.99 -7.91 -0.19
N VAL A 106 -3.16 -7.00 0.32
CA VAL A 106 -3.34 -6.39 1.64
C VAL A 106 -2.86 -4.95 1.63
N ILE A 107 -3.56 -4.09 2.37
CA ILE A 107 -3.17 -2.70 2.62
C ILE A 107 -2.93 -2.52 4.12
N TYR A 108 -1.80 -1.94 4.47
CA TYR A 108 -1.41 -1.59 5.83
C TYR A 108 -1.37 -0.08 5.99
N LEU A 109 -2.03 0.45 7.02
CA LEU A 109 -2.02 1.87 7.35
C LEU A 109 -1.51 2.05 8.78
N ARG A 110 -0.40 2.77 8.98
CA ARG A 110 0.11 3.10 10.32
C ARG A 110 -0.72 4.20 10.97
N THR A 111 -1.89 3.84 11.46
CA THR A 111 -2.86 4.72 12.12
C THR A 111 -3.88 3.86 12.86
N GLU A 112 -4.66 4.47 13.74
CA GLU A 112 -5.89 3.89 14.30
C GLU A 112 -7.15 4.49 13.65
N ASN A 113 -6.97 5.50 12.79
CA ASN A 113 -8.05 6.25 12.17
C ASN A 113 -8.42 5.65 10.81
N ILE A 114 -9.56 4.97 10.78
CA ILE A 114 -10.11 4.34 9.56
C ILE A 114 -10.41 5.44 8.51
N PRO A 115 -9.98 5.27 7.24
CA PRO A 115 -10.34 6.17 6.16
C PRO A 115 -11.87 6.27 5.99
N LYS A 116 -12.36 7.40 5.49
CA LYS A 116 -13.80 7.58 5.27
C LYS A 116 -14.28 6.81 4.03
N ASN A 117 -15.57 6.47 4.03
CA ASN A 117 -16.24 5.78 2.92
C ASN A 117 -15.58 4.46 2.54
N MET A 118 -15.25 3.64 3.54
CA MET A 118 -14.73 2.30 3.28
C MET A 118 -15.77 1.43 2.54
N PRO A 119 -15.35 0.66 1.54
CA PRO A 119 -16.22 -0.29 0.84
C PRO A 119 -16.71 -1.40 1.78
N SER A 120 -17.94 -1.88 1.58
CA SER A 120 -18.48 -3.01 2.36
C SER A 120 -17.79 -4.35 2.04
N GLN A 121 -17.14 -4.45 0.88
CA GLN A 121 -16.44 -5.64 0.43
C GLN A 121 -15.05 -5.85 1.06
N VAL A 122 -14.61 -4.98 1.97
CA VAL A 122 -13.35 -5.15 2.70
C VAL A 122 -13.58 -5.26 4.20
N SER A 123 -12.67 -5.94 4.88
CA SER A 123 -12.55 -5.90 6.34
C SER A 123 -11.39 -5.00 6.75
N VAL A 124 -11.56 -4.30 7.87
CA VAL A 124 -10.52 -3.48 8.50
C VAL A 124 -10.29 -4.02 9.90
N THR A 125 -9.07 -4.43 10.21
CA THR A 125 -8.68 -4.98 11.53
C THR A 125 -7.41 -4.32 12.02
N ILE A 126 -7.10 -4.45 13.32
CA ILE A 126 -5.76 -4.11 13.84
C ILE A 126 -4.79 -5.23 13.46
N ALA A 127 -3.56 -4.85 13.10
CA ALA A 127 -2.50 -5.77 12.75
C ALA A 127 -2.12 -6.68 13.93
N ASN A 128 -2.01 -7.98 13.65
CA ASN A 128 -1.48 -8.96 14.59
C ASN A 128 0.04 -9.17 14.41
N LYS A 129 0.63 -10.14 15.12
CA LYS A 129 2.07 -10.40 15.03
C LYS A 129 2.52 -10.89 13.64
N ASP A 130 1.71 -11.67 12.95
CA ASP A 130 2.04 -12.18 11.61
C ASP A 130 1.97 -11.05 10.57
N ASP A 131 1.00 -10.13 10.74
CA ASP A 131 0.91 -8.90 9.96
C ASP A 131 2.18 -8.05 10.08
N LEU A 132 2.62 -7.80 11.32
CA LEU A 132 3.82 -7.02 11.59
C LEU A 132 5.07 -7.71 11.05
N LYS A 133 5.17 -9.03 11.17
CA LYS A 133 6.24 -9.83 10.59
C LYS A 133 6.26 -9.73 9.05
N GLN A 134 5.09 -9.68 8.41
CA GLN A 134 4.97 -9.57 6.95
C GLN A 134 5.49 -8.24 6.41
N ILE A 135 5.33 -7.14 7.16
CA ILE A 135 5.78 -5.80 6.72
C ILE A 135 7.18 -5.42 7.21
N ASP A 136 7.76 -6.20 8.11
CA ASP A 136 9.04 -5.94 8.78
C ASP A 136 10.17 -5.60 7.80
N GLU A 137 10.37 -6.44 6.79
CA GLU A 137 11.42 -6.27 5.79
C GLU A 137 11.21 -4.99 4.99
N TYR A 138 9.96 -4.66 4.65
CA TYR A 138 9.64 -3.47 3.87
C TYR A 138 9.83 -2.19 4.67
N VAL A 139 9.46 -2.19 5.96
CA VAL A 139 9.73 -1.08 6.87
C VAL A 139 11.23 -0.92 7.09
N SER A 140 11.97 -2.03 7.25
CA SER A 140 13.43 -2.01 7.40
C SER A 140 14.12 -1.39 6.18
N LYS A 141 13.75 -1.83 4.96
CA LYS A 141 14.26 -1.26 3.71
C LYS A 141 13.89 0.22 3.54
N TYR A 142 12.66 0.61 3.89
CA TYR A 142 12.26 2.02 3.89
C TYR A 142 13.16 2.84 4.82
N CYS A 143 13.40 2.34 6.04
CA CYS A 143 14.21 3.01 7.04
C CYS A 143 15.67 3.16 6.60
N GLU A 144 16.25 2.13 5.99
CA GLU A 144 17.60 2.17 5.43
C GLU A 144 17.73 3.25 4.35
N LYS A 145 16.78 3.27 3.39
CA LYS A 145 16.79 4.19 2.25
C LYS A 145 16.67 5.66 2.68
N PHE A 146 15.84 5.93 3.68
CA PHE A 146 15.47 7.29 4.05
C PHE A 146 15.98 7.72 5.43
N ARG A 147 16.79 6.89 6.08
CA ARG A 147 17.43 7.11 7.39
C ARG A 147 16.43 7.36 8.52
N TYR A 148 15.38 6.53 8.58
CA TYR A 148 14.46 6.49 9.72
C TYR A 148 14.84 5.39 10.71
N ASN A 149 14.33 5.49 11.94
CA ASN A 149 14.42 4.42 12.91
C ASN A 149 13.27 3.42 12.69
N ARG A 150 13.60 2.15 12.52
CA ARG A 150 12.62 1.08 12.28
C ARG A 150 11.66 0.90 13.44
N ASN A 151 12.16 0.91 14.69
CA ASN A 151 11.34 0.67 15.88
C ASN A 151 10.34 1.80 16.11
N SER A 152 10.72 3.06 15.85
CA SER A 152 9.76 4.17 15.95
C SER A 152 8.55 4.05 15.02
N ILE A 153 8.68 3.27 13.93
CA ILE A 153 7.59 2.99 13.00
C ILE A 153 6.85 1.71 13.41
N MET A 154 7.58 0.64 13.73
CA MET A 154 7.01 -0.67 14.05
C MET A 154 6.33 -0.76 15.41
N ASP A 155 6.65 0.13 16.35
CA ASP A 155 6.01 0.20 17.67
C ASP A 155 4.64 0.93 17.64
N SER A 156 4.18 1.34 16.45
CA SER A 156 2.86 1.95 16.23
C SER A 156 1.78 0.91 15.92
N SER A 157 0.51 1.29 16.12
CA SER A 157 -0.63 0.53 15.63
C SER A 157 -0.75 0.60 14.09
N PHE A 158 -1.13 -0.52 13.47
CA PHE A 158 -1.45 -0.58 12.05
C PHE A 158 -2.86 -1.12 11.85
N LEU A 159 -3.65 -0.46 11.00
CA LEU A 159 -4.83 -1.05 10.40
C LEU A 159 -4.40 -1.95 9.23
N VAL A 160 -5.12 -3.05 9.06
CA VAL A 160 -4.96 -4.00 7.97
C VAL A 160 -6.27 -4.12 7.22
N ILE A 161 -6.23 -3.91 5.92
CA ILE A 161 -7.38 -3.95 5.03
C ILE A 161 -7.22 -5.12 4.07
N ARG A 162 -8.25 -5.97 4.02
CA ARG A 162 -8.30 -7.18 3.20
C ARG A 162 -9.66 -7.32 2.52
N PRO A 163 -9.76 -8.03 1.37
CA PRO A 163 -11.06 -8.40 0.82
C PRO A 163 -11.82 -9.24 1.85
N ASN A 164 -13.10 -8.96 2.02
CA ASN A 164 -13.96 -9.74 2.89
C ASN A 164 -14.26 -11.08 2.22
N SER A 165 -13.88 -12.19 2.88
CA SER A 165 -14.03 -13.57 2.39
C SER A 165 -15.48 -14.00 2.15
N ASN A 166 -16.45 -13.25 2.66
CA ASN A 166 -17.89 -13.54 2.56
C ASN A 166 -18.53 -13.09 1.22
N ASN A 167 -17.74 -12.78 0.19
CA ASN A 167 -18.25 -12.29 -1.09
C ASN A 167 -18.32 -13.44 -2.14
N PRO A 168 -19.50 -13.80 -2.69
CA PRO A 168 -19.72 -14.98 -3.55
C PRO A 168 -19.00 -14.98 -4.91
N TYR A 169 -18.28 -13.91 -5.29
CA TYR A 169 -17.61 -13.79 -6.60
C TYR A 169 -16.30 -14.59 -6.74
N ARG A 170 -15.90 -15.35 -5.71
CA ARG A 170 -14.67 -16.17 -5.73
C ARG A 170 -14.68 -17.24 -6.83
N GLN A 171 -15.85 -17.61 -7.35
CA GLN A 171 -16.01 -18.61 -8.42
C GLN A 171 -15.70 -18.10 -9.84
N LEU A 172 -15.54 -16.79 -10.07
CA LEU A 172 -15.37 -16.27 -11.44
C LEU A 172 -13.92 -16.08 -11.89
N TYR A 173 -12.92 -16.20 -11.00
CA TYR A 173 -11.52 -15.86 -11.32
C TYR A 173 -10.47 -16.94 -11.00
N CYS A 174 -10.88 -18.12 -10.54
CA CYS A 174 -9.96 -19.26 -10.35
C CYS A 174 -10.15 -20.27 -11.49
N TYR A 175 -9.51 -20.04 -12.63
CA TYR A 175 -9.13 -21.15 -13.50
C TYR A 175 -7.75 -21.63 -13.02
N SER A 176 -7.74 -22.75 -12.31
CA SER A 176 -6.56 -23.61 -12.11
C SER A 176 -6.49 -24.64 -13.22
#